data_AF-A0A4Q9DG61-F1
#
_entry.id   AF-A0A4Q9DG61-F1
#
_cell.length_a   1.000
_cell.length_b   1.000
_cell.length_c   1.000
_cell.angle_alpha   90.00
_cell.angle_beta   90.00
_cell.angle_gamma   90.00
#
_symmetry.space_group_name_H-M   'P 1'
#
loop_
_entity.id
_entity.type
_entity.pdbx_description
1 polymer ?
#
loop_
_entity_poly.entity_id
_entity_poly.type
_entity_poly.pdbx_seq_one_letter_code
_entity_poly.pdbx_strand_id
1 'polypeptide(L)'
;MSKPAIGKLCGDLSAWYLELPEADQFNAIQIIEEGYADILEWLEEHYPSTYEMYAELQSAIHQMMKEREFNKTQAALKKYKLNEDLRAAMTAAAFDALRPYLEAASLRRMDDAEFERVVDLIILDNYVERRFLTWDRCIVYVQLDDMDQVKHCYLTVMRAVNQHYSKLSTLEELEEYLESELGLSTVQMEMFNQIIIKYREPLDRYMLFRKLDKLEASLKKRKK
;
A
#
# COMPACT_ATOMS: atom_id res chain seq x y z
N MET A 1 -18.15 10.27 -7.96
CA MET A 1 -18.28 11.73 -7.82
C MET A 1 -18.08 12.41 -9.17
N SER A 2 -18.82 13.49 -9.50
CA SER A 2 -18.66 14.18 -10.79
C SER A 2 -17.44 15.11 -10.80
N LYS A 3 -16.84 15.38 -11.97
CA LYS A 3 -15.71 16.32 -12.10
C LYS A 3 -16.01 17.72 -11.51
N PRO A 4 -17.20 18.32 -11.72
CA PRO A 4 -17.55 19.60 -11.11
C PRO A 4 -17.58 19.57 -9.58
N ALA A 5 -18.00 18.47 -8.97
CA ALA A 5 -18.03 18.33 -7.51
C ALA A 5 -16.61 18.30 -6.92
N ILE A 6 -15.69 17.55 -7.54
CA ILE A 6 -14.27 17.53 -7.13
C ILE A 6 -13.65 18.94 -7.25
N GLY A 7 -13.96 19.65 -8.33
CA GLY A 7 -13.48 21.02 -8.53
C GLY A 7 -13.94 21.99 -7.44
N LYS A 8 -15.19 21.84 -6.97
CA LYS A 8 -15.74 22.63 -5.87
C LYS A 8 -15.01 22.30 -4.54
N LEU A 9 -14.89 21.01 -4.19
CA LEU A 9 -14.18 20.58 -2.97
C LEU A 9 -12.73 21.08 -2.94
N CYS A 10 -12.00 21.02 -4.06
CA CYS A 10 -10.65 21.57 -4.15
C CYS A 10 -10.61 23.08 -3.87
N GLY A 11 -11.56 23.83 -4.39
CA GLY A 11 -11.66 25.28 -4.20
C GLY A 11 -12.00 25.64 -2.75
N ASP A 12 -13.01 24.99 -2.19
CA ASP A 12 -13.49 25.23 -0.82
C ASP A 12 -12.40 24.86 0.21
N LEU A 13 -11.70 23.72 0.03
CA LEU A 13 -10.59 23.33 0.91
C LEU A 13 -9.39 24.28 0.77
N SER A 14 -9.10 24.78 -0.44
CA SER A 14 -8.03 25.76 -0.62
C SER A 14 -8.36 27.10 0.03
N ALA A 15 -9.61 27.53 -0.02
CA ALA A 15 -10.06 28.76 0.64
C ALA A 15 -9.90 28.63 2.16
N TRP A 16 -10.40 27.54 2.74
CA TRP A 16 -10.23 27.25 4.16
C TRP A 16 -8.75 27.29 4.57
N TYR A 17 -7.88 26.59 3.83
CA TYR A 17 -6.45 26.54 4.15
C TYR A 17 -5.79 27.92 4.13
N LEU A 18 -6.13 28.75 3.15
CA LEU A 18 -5.57 30.12 3.04
C LEU A 18 -6.10 31.08 4.11
N GLU A 19 -7.23 30.78 4.75
CA GLU A 19 -7.80 31.56 5.86
C GLU A 19 -7.18 31.19 7.22
N LEU A 20 -6.48 30.05 7.31
CA LEU A 20 -5.80 29.63 8.54
C LEU A 20 -4.60 30.54 8.86
N PRO A 21 -4.26 30.73 10.16
CA PRO A 21 -2.96 31.25 10.56
C PRO A 21 -1.81 30.43 9.97
N GLU A 22 -0.68 31.07 9.67
CA GLU A 22 0.49 30.41 9.04
C GLU A 22 0.99 29.18 9.82
N ALA A 23 0.95 29.23 11.15
CA ALA A 23 1.30 28.09 12.01
C ALA A 23 0.35 26.90 11.81
N ASP A 24 -0.95 27.16 11.65
CA ASP A 24 -1.97 26.12 11.45
C ASP A 24 -1.92 25.58 10.01
N GLN A 25 -1.56 26.41 9.03
CA GLN A 25 -1.27 25.95 7.67
C GLN A 25 -0.10 24.97 7.65
N PHE A 26 0.98 25.28 8.36
CA PHE A 26 2.13 24.40 8.47
C PHE A 26 1.77 23.08 9.18
N ASN A 27 1.07 23.16 10.31
CA ASN A 27 0.62 21.99 11.06
C ASN A 27 -0.29 21.09 10.21
N ALA A 28 -1.25 21.66 9.47
CA ALA A 28 -2.13 20.89 8.61
C ALA A 28 -1.33 20.07 7.57
N ILE A 29 -0.30 20.66 6.96
CA ILE A 29 0.57 19.94 6.01
C ILE A 29 1.33 18.80 6.68
N GLN A 30 1.93 19.06 7.85
CA GLN A 30 2.66 18.02 8.58
C GLN A 30 1.75 16.84 8.95
N ILE A 31 0.55 17.12 9.46
CA ILE A 31 -0.39 16.06 9.86
C ILE A 31 -0.89 15.27 8.64
N ILE A 32 -1.13 15.94 7.50
CA ILE A 32 -1.47 15.23 6.25
C ILE A 32 -0.35 14.25 5.85
N GLU A 33 0.91 14.65 6.01
CA GLU A 33 2.07 13.81 5.69
C GLU A 33 2.27 12.64 6.67
N GLU A 34 1.81 12.79 7.93
CA GLU A 34 1.84 11.72 8.93
C GLU A 34 0.86 10.60 8.62
N GLY A 35 -0.34 10.93 8.13
CA GLY A 35 -1.30 9.92 7.73
C GLY A 35 -2.73 10.39 7.56
N TYR A 36 -3.52 9.56 6.89
CA TYR A 36 -4.95 9.84 6.65
C TYR A 36 -5.78 9.84 7.93
N ALA A 37 -5.47 8.97 8.90
CA ALA A 37 -6.20 8.92 10.16
C ALA A 37 -5.90 10.15 11.04
N ASP A 38 -4.64 10.56 11.10
CA ASP A 38 -4.17 11.65 11.95
C ASP A 38 -4.78 12.99 11.54
N ILE A 39 -4.86 13.27 10.23
CA ILE A 39 -5.49 14.51 9.74
C ILE A 39 -7.01 14.51 9.94
N LEU A 40 -7.65 13.35 9.82
CA LEU A 40 -9.09 13.25 10.06
C LEU A 40 -9.42 13.50 11.53
N GLU A 41 -8.67 12.91 12.45
CA GLU A 41 -8.83 13.16 13.90
C GLU A 41 -8.61 14.65 14.23
N TRP A 42 -7.53 15.25 13.71
CA TRP A 42 -7.24 16.66 13.95
C TRP A 42 -8.32 17.60 13.40
N LEU A 43 -8.81 17.34 12.18
CA LEU A 43 -9.90 18.11 11.57
C LEU A 43 -11.22 17.93 12.33
N GLU A 44 -11.53 16.74 12.80
CA GLU A 44 -12.74 16.50 13.60
C GLU A 44 -12.72 17.29 14.92
N GLU A 45 -11.56 17.40 15.56
CA GLU A 45 -11.40 18.14 16.81
C GLU A 45 -11.39 19.67 16.60
N HIS A 46 -10.65 20.16 15.61
CA HIS A 46 -10.35 21.59 15.48
C HIS A 46 -11.17 22.30 14.39
N TYR A 47 -11.54 21.60 13.32
CA TYR A 47 -12.26 22.16 12.17
C TYR A 47 -13.36 21.22 11.65
N PRO A 48 -14.40 20.89 12.45
CA PRO A 48 -15.37 19.84 12.11
C PRO A 48 -16.10 20.06 10.78
N SER A 49 -16.30 21.32 10.38
CA SER A 49 -16.92 21.67 9.09
C SER A 49 -16.05 21.33 7.87
N THR A 50 -14.75 21.13 8.08
CA THR A 50 -13.76 20.80 7.03
C THR A 50 -13.52 19.29 6.94
N TYR A 51 -13.79 18.55 8.03
CA TYR A 51 -13.60 17.11 8.11
C TYR A 51 -14.23 16.35 6.94
N GLU A 52 -15.54 16.51 6.72
CA GLU A 52 -16.27 15.78 5.67
C GLU A 52 -15.73 16.14 4.27
N MET A 53 -15.46 17.43 4.04
CA MET A 53 -14.91 17.92 2.78
C MET A 53 -13.53 17.32 2.49
N TYR A 54 -12.65 17.27 3.48
CA TYR A 54 -11.33 16.67 3.35
C TYR A 54 -11.44 15.16 3.08
N ALA A 55 -12.24 14.44 3.86
CA ALA A 55 -12.45 13.00 3.71
C ALA A 55 -12.97 12.64 2.30
N GLU A 56 -13.97 13.37 1.80
CA GLU A 56 -14.51 13.17 0.46
C GLU A 56 -13.48 13.45 -0.63
N LEU A 57 -12.72 14.55 -0.50
CA LEU A 57 -11.70 14.90 -1.48
C LEU A 57 -10.55 13.88 -1.48
N GLN A 58 -10.06 13.48 -0.32
CA GLN A 58 -8.98 12.50 -0.21
C GLN A 58 -9.41 11.13 -0.76
N SER A 59 -10.65 10.72 -0.51
CA SER A 59 -11.23 9.51 -1.13
C SER A 59 -11.25 9.61 -2.66
N ALA A 60 -11.63 10.77 -3.22
CA ALA A 60 -11.58 11.00 -4.66
C ALA A 60 -10.15 10.97 -5.22
N ILE A 61 -9.17 11.53 -4.49
CA ILE A 61 -7.75 11.47 -4.86
C ILE A 61 -7.26 10.02 -4.88
N HIS A 62 -7.57 9.22 -3.85
CA HIS A 62 -7.25 7.79 -3.82
C HIS A 62 -7.81 7.06 -5.03
N GLN A 63 -9.08 7.26 -5.36
CA GLN A 63 -9.70 6.62 -6.52
C GLN A 63 -9.02 7.04 -7.83
N MET A 64 -8.73 8.34 -7.99
CA MET A 64 -8.00 8.85 -9.15
C MET A 64 -6.61 8.23 -9.29
N MET A 65 -5.92 7.97 -8.17
CA MET A 65 -4.61 7.32 -8.15
C MET A 65 -4.65 5.82 -8.47
N LYS A 66 -5.74 5.13 -8.15
CA LYS A 66 -5.95 3.74 -8.61
C LYS A 66 -6.14 3.68 -10.13
N GLU A 67 -6.79 4.68 -10.72
CA GLU A 67 -7.12 4.74 -12.15
C GLU A 67 -6.03 5.35 -13.03
N ARG A 68 -5.14 6.17 -12.46
CA ARG A 68 -4.19 7.00 -13.23
C ARG A 68 -2.83 7.05 -12.55
N GLU A 69 -1.80 7.26 -13.36
CA GLU A 69 -0.45 7.56 -12.86
C GLU A 69 -0.42 8.82 -11.98
N PHE A 70 0.46 8.82 -10.98
CA PHE A 70 0.67 9.91 -10.03
C PHE A 70 0.72 11.30 -10.68
N ASN A 71 1.54 11.46 -11.72
CA ASN A 71 1.70 12.74 -12.43
C ASN A 71 0.40 13.23 -13.09
N LYS A 72 -0.44 12.32 -13.57
CA LYS A 72 -1.74 12.65 -14.17
C LYS A 72 -2.75 13.08 -13.10
N THR A 73 -2.68 12.48 -11.91
CA THR A 73 -3.50 12.88 -10.75
C THR A 73 -3.09 14.28 -10.28
N GLN A 74 -1.81 14.55 -10.08
CA GLN A 74 -1.33 15.89 -9.73
C GLN A 74 -1.74 16.96 -10.75
N ALA A 75 -1.57 16.67 -12.04
CA ALA A 75 -1.98 17.60 -13.11
C ALA A 75 -3.49 17.87 -13.12
N ALA A 76 -4.32 16.88 -12.78
CA ALA A 76 -5.76 17.05 -12.67
C ALA A 76 -6.15 17.93 -11.47
N LEU A 77 -5.57 17.68 -10.29
CA LEU A 77 -5.83 18.49 -9.09
C LEU A 77 -5.37 19.94 -9.25
N LYS A 78 -4.26 20.17 -9.95
CA LYS A 78 -3.81 21.51 -10.33
C LYS A 78 -4.84 22.26 -11.19
N LYS A 79 -5.51 21.57 -12.13
CA LYS A 79 -6.60 22.18 -12.93
C LYS A 79 -7.81 22.56 -12.09
N TYR A 80 -8.07 21.82 -11.01
CA TYR A 80 -9.11 22.12 -10.03
C TYR A 80 -8.71 23.18 -9.01
N LYS A 81 -7.54 23.81 -9.17
CA LYS A 81 -7.05 24.92 -8.34
C LYS A 81 -6.89 24.56 -6.86
N LEU A 82 -6.61 23.30 -6.54
CA LEU A 82 -6.16 22.93 -5.20
C LEU A 82 -4.83 23.65 -4.92
N ASN A 83 -4.70 24.27 -3.74
CA ASN A 83 -3.48 24.90 -3.24
C ASN A 83 -2.28 23.97 -3.44
N GLU A 84 -1.11 24.53 -3.78
CA GLU A 84 0.08 23.76 -4.13
C GLU A 84 0.57 22.86 -3.01
N ASP A 85 0.62 23.37 -1.78
CA ASP A 85 1.13 22.64 -0.61
C ASP A 85 0.16 21.53 -0.22
N LEU A 86 -1.15 21.84 -0.14
CA LEU A 86 -2.19 20.83 0.08
C LEU A 86 -2.15 19.74 -0.99
N ARG A 87 -2.04 20.13 -2.27
CA ARG A 87 -1.98 19.17 -3.38
C ARG A 87 -0.77 18.26 -3.23
N ALA A 88 0.40 18.80 -2.91
CA ALA A 88 1.62 18.02 -2.72
C ALA A 88 1.45 17.03 -1.56
N ALA A 89 1.04 17.51 -0.39
CA ALA A 89 0.86 16.69 0.82
C ALA A 89 -0.21 15.61 0.62
N MET A 90 -1.40 15.96 0.16
CA MET A 90 -2.51 15.01 -0.04
C MET A 90 -2.19 13.94 -1.08
N THR A 91 -1.46 14.29 -2.15
CA THR A 91 -1.04 13.30 -3.16
C THR A 91 0.09 12.41 -2.68
N ALA A 92 1.03 12.93 -1.89
CA ALA A 92 2.06 12.11 -1.25
C ALA A 92 1.45 11.11 -0.26
N ALA A 93 0.56 11.58 0.63
CA ALA A 93 -0.18 10.74 1.56
C ALA A 93 -0.99 9.66 0.82
N ALA A 94 -1.67 10.03 -0.27
CA ALA A 94 -2.41 9.08 -1.10
C ALA A 94 -1.51 8.04 -1.78
N PHE A 95 -0.34 8.45 -2.27
CA PHE A 95 0.64 7.54 -2.87
C PHE A 95 1.15 6.53 -1.85
N ASP A 96 1.45 7.00 -0.64
CA ASP A 96 1.99 6.16 0.42
C ASP A 96 0.95 5.16 0.93
N ALA A 97 -0.30 5.60 1.12
CA ALA A 97 -1.42 4.73 1.46
C ALA A 97 -1.67 3.67 0.37
N LEU A 98 -1.61 4.06 -0.90
CA LEU A 98 -1.83 3.16 -2.03
C LEU A 98 -0.58 2.40 -2.48
N ARG A 99 0.56 2.56 -1.80
CA ARG A 99 1.81 1.92 -2.20
C ARG A 99 1.66 0.39 -2.36
N PRO A 100 0.99 -0.34 -1.45
CA PRO A 100 0.73 -1.78 -1.66
C PRO A 100 -0.06 -2.08 -2.93
N TYR A 101 -1.09 -1.28 -3.19
CA TYR A 101 -1.89 -1.40 -4.40
C TYR A 101 -1.05 -1.10 -5.65
N LEU A 102 -0.22 -0.06 -5.65
CA LEU A 102 0.59 0.30 -6.82
C LEU A 102 1.69 -0.72 -7.10
N GLU A 103 2.37 -1.22 -6.07
CA GLU A 103 3.39 -2.27 -6.19
C GLU A 103 2.78 -3.59 -6.70
N ALA A 104 1.55 -3.92 -6.29
CA ALA A 104 0.85 -5.12 -6.76
C ALA A 104 0.38 -5.06 -8.23
N ALA A 105 0.58 -3.94 -8.94
CA ALA A 105 0.06 -3.75 -10.29
C ALA A 105 0.59 -4.79 -11.30
N SER A 106 1.85 -5.22 -11.18
CA SER A 106 2.40 -6.26 -12.06
C SER A 106 1.69 -7.59 -11.86
N LEU A 107 1.52 -8.03 -10.61
CA LEU A 107 0.82 -9.28 -10.29
C LEU A 107 -0.64 -9.26 -10.76
N ARG A 108 -1.36 -8.15 -10.55
CA ARG A 108 -2.76 -8.02 -10.99
C ARG A 108 -2.96 -8.21 -12.49
N ARG A 109 -1.96 -7.85 -13.31
CA ARG A 109 -2.05 -7.87 -14.78
C ARG A 109 -1.61 -9.19 -15.40
N MET A 110 -0.95 -10.05 -14.63
CA MET A 110 -0.53 -11.38 -15.07
C MET A 110 -1.75 -12.25 -15.35
N ASP A 111 -1.61 -13.15 -16.32
CA ASP A 111 -2.57 -14.24 -16.46
C ASP A 111 -2.43 -15.22 -15.29
N ASP A 112 -3.42 -16.11 -15.14
CA ASP A 112 -3.52 -17.05 -14.04
C ASP A 112 -2.29 -17.98 -13.91
N ALA A 113 -1.76 -18.47 -15.04
CA ALA A 113 -0.63 -19.39 -15.04
C ALA A 113 0.69 -18.69 -14.70
N GLU A 114 0.87 -17.48 -15.23
CA GLU A 114 2.00 -16.63 -14.90
C GLU A 114 1.94 -16.22 -13.42
N PHE A 115 0.79 -15.78 -12.93
CA PHE A 115 0.57 -15.41 -11.53
C PHE A 115 0.93 -16.56 -10.59
N GLU A 116 0.35 -17.75 -10.80
CA GLU A 116 0.60 -18.94 -9.97
C GLU A 116 2.11 -19.25 -9.92
N ARG A 117 2.76 -19.31 -11.08
CA ARG A 117 4.20 -19.58 -11.21
C ARG A 117 5.04 -18.55 -10.47
N VAL A 118 4.74 -17.26 -10.62
CA VAL A 118 5.50 -16.17 -9.99
C VAL A 118 5.37 -16.23 -8.47
N VAL A 119 4.15 -16.39 -7.95
CA VAL A 119 3.90 -16.48 -6.50
C VAL A 119 4.57 -17.72 -5.90
N ASP A 120 4.43 -18.89 -6.56
CA ASP A 120 5.03 -20.15 -6.14
C ASP A 120 6.55 -20.04 -6.03
N LEU A 121 7.20 -19.50 -7.06
CA LEU A 121 8.66 -19.31 -7.09
C LEU A 121 9.15 -18.35 -6.00
N ILE A 122 8.42 -17.26 -5.76
CA ILE A 122 8.80 -16.28 -4.72
C ILE A 122 8.68 -16.92 -3.33
N ILE A 123 7.61 -17.66 -3.07
CA ILE A 123 7.42 -18.33 -1.77
C ILE A 123 8.49 -19.41 -1.56
N LEU A 124 8.74 -20.21 -2.59
CA LEU A 124 9.79 -21.23 -2.56
C LEU A 124 11.15 -20.62 -2.21
N ASP A 125 11.55 -19.55 -2.91
CA ASP A 125 12.84 -18.90 -2.71
C ASP A 125 12.99 -18.22 -1.34
N ASN A 126 11.95 -17.56 -0.86
CA ASN A 126 12.08 -16.73 0.35
C ASN A 126 11.86 -17.51 1.66
N TYR A 127 11.12 -18.63 1.61
CA TYR A 127 10.65 -19.29 2.84
C TYR A 127 10.98 -20.78 2.92
N VAL A 128 11.19 -21.46 1.79
CA VAL A 128 11.38 -22.91 1.76
C VAL A 128 12.85 -23.25 1.54
N GLU A 129 13.39 -22.81 0.41
CA GLU A 129 14.76 -23.08 0.00
C GLU A 129 15.27 -21.90 -0.81
N ARG A 130 16.18 -21.12 -0.21
CA ARG A 130 16.76 -19.96 -0.89
C ARG A 130 17.61 -20.38 -2.08
N ARG A 131 17.09 -20.16 -3.28
CA ARG A 131 17.66 -20.58 -4.56
C ARG A 131 18.24 -19.40 -5.34
N PHE A 132 17.71 -18.20 -5.17
CA PHE A 132 18.05 -17.02 -5.96
C PHE A 132 18.81 -16.01 -5.11
N LEU A 133 20.14 -16.11 -5.14
CA LEU A 133 21.02 -15.26 -4.33
C LEU A 133 21.14 -13.81 -4.84
N THR A 134 20.70 -13.53 -6.08
CA THR A 134 20.85 -12.24 -6.76
C THR A 134 19.60 -11.91 -7.57
N TRP A 135 19.31 -10.62 -7.73
CA TRP A 135 18.20 -10.13 -8.53
C TRP A 135 18.27 -10.58 -10.00
N ASP A 136 19.48 -10.65 -10.58
CA ASP A 136 19.69 -11.17 -11.94
C ASP A 136 19.33 -12.65 -12.09
N ARG A 137 19.30 -13.42 -10.99
CA ARG A 137 18.77 -14.79 -11.02
C ARG A 137 17.25 -14.76 -10.88
N CYS A 138 16.72 -13.94 -9.98
CA CYS A 138 15.28 -13.78 -9.82
C CYS A 138 14.59 -13.46 -11.15
N ILE A 139 15.12 -12.51 -11.94
CA ILE A 139 14.54 -12.14 -13.24
C ILE A 139 14.50 -13.32 -14.23
N VAL A 140 15.57 -14.13 -14.27
CA VAL A 140 15.65 -15.33 -15.15
C VAL A 140 14.63 -16.40 -14.73
N TYR A 141 14.50 -16.67 -13.44
CA TYR A 141 13.60 -17.72 -12.95
C TYR A 141 12.13 -17.32 -12.96
N VAL A 142 11.85 -16.05 -12.64
CA VAL A 142 10.50 -15.48 -12.63
C VAL A 142 10.06 -15.12 -14.04
N GLN A 143 10.97 -15.12 -15.03
CA GLN A 143 10.68 -14.93 -16.46
C GLN A 143 9.93 -13.63 -16.75
N LEU A 144 10.29 -12.57 -16.03
CA LEU A 144 9.80 -11.23 -16.31
C LEU A 144 10.92 -10.44 -16.97
N ASP A 145 10.60 -9.56 -17.91
CA ASP A 145 11.61 -8.81 -18.66
C ASP A 145 12.07 -7.54 -17.93
N ASP A 146 11.40 -7.17 -16.83
CA ASP A 146 11.61 -5.91 -16.11
C ASP A 146 11.96 -6.16 -14.64
N MET A 147 13.15 -5.70 -14.25
CA MET A 147 13.70 -5.85 -12.90
C MET A 147 12.83 -5.16 -11.84
N ASP A 148 12.22 -4.01 -12.16
CA ASP A 148 11.40 -3.30 -11.19
C ASP A 148 10.07 -4.03 -10.96
N GLN A 149 9.53 -4.68 -12.00
CA GLN A 149 8.38 -5.57 -11.85
C GLN A 149 8.73 -6.78 -10.98
N VAL A 150 9.89 -7.41 -11.18
CA VAL A 150 10.36 -8.51 -10.33
C VAL A 150 10.42 -8.07 -8.87
N LYS A 151 11.07 -6.95 -8.58
CA LYS A 151 11.17 -6.44 -7.19
C LYS A 151 9.80 -6.18 -6.58
N HIS A 152 8.89 -5.55 -7.31
CA HIS A 152 7.54 -5.30 -6.82
C HIS A 152 6.77 -6.59 -6.56
N CYS A 153 6.84 -7.58 -7.45
CA CYS A 153 6.25 -8.91 -7.22
C CYS A 153 6.79 -9.55 -5.92
N TYR A 154 8.12 -9.54 -5.71
CA TYR A 154 8.72 -10.05 -4.48
C TYR A 154 8.22 -9.30 -3.25
N LEU A 155 8.25 -7.96 -3.28
CA LEU A 155 7.79 -7.13 -2.17
C LEU A 155 6.33 -7.40 -1.83
N THR A 156 5.46 -7.47 -2.85
CA THR A 156 4.03 -7.72 -2.66
C THR A 156 3.75 -9.10 -2.07
N VAL A 157 4.30 -10.17 -2.66
CA VAL A 157 4.10 -11.55 -2.16
C VAL A 157 4.66 -11.70 -0.75
N MET A 158 5.87 -11.23 -0.51
CA MET A 158 6.48 -11.30 0.82
C MET A 158 5.69 -10.48 1.84
N ARG A 159 5.15 -9.32 1.47
CA ARG A 159 4.31 -8.50 2.36
C ARG A 159 3.02 -9.22 2.72
N ALA A 160 2.34 -9.82 1.75
CA ALA A 160 1.11 -10.60 1.99
C ALA A 160 1.37 -11.80 2.91
N VAL A 161 2.41 -12.59 2.64
CA VAL A 161 2.83 -13.70 3.52
C VAL A 161 3.15 -13.20 4.93
N ASN A 162 3.94 -12.12 5.05
CA ASN A 162 4.27 -11.56 6.35
C ASN A 162 3.03 -11.05 7.11
N GLN A 163 2.08 -10.43 6.42
CA GLN A 163 0.81 -9.99 7.03
C GLN A 163 0.02 -11.17 7.57
N HIS A 164 -0.14 -12.23 6.77
CA HIS A 164 -0.81 -13.47 7.20
C HIS A 164 -0.20 -14.09 8.45
N TYR A 165 1.12 -14.02 8.62
CA TYR A 165 1.82 -14.64 9.76
C TYR A 165 2.04 -13.73 10.97
N SER A 166 1.70 -12.45 10.86
CA SER A 166 1.96 -11.44 11.91
C SER A 166 0.74 -10.70 12.41
N LYS A 167 -0.29 -10.48 11.57
CA LYS A 167 -1.48 -9.73 11.94
C LYS A 167 -2.77 -10.49 11.67
N LEU A 168 -2.86 -11.15 10.52
CA LEU A 168 -4.05 -11.88 10.13
C LEU A 168 -4.02 -13.27 10.77
N SER A 169 -5.18 -13.80 11.13
CA SER A 169 -5.33 -15.06 11.85
C SER A 169 -5.90 -16.17 10.96
N THR A 170 -6.59 -15.81 9.87
CA THR A 170 -7.26 -16.76 8.97
C THR A 170 -6.87 -16.53 7.51
N LEU A 171 -7.22 -17.49 6.63
CA LEU A 171 -7.10 -17.32 5.19
C LEU A 171 -8.17 -16.36 4.64
N GLU A 172 -9.33 -16.26 5.29
CA GLU A 172 -10.40 -15.31 4.92
C GLU A 172 -9.92 -13.87 5.12
N GLU A 173 -9.28 -13.56 6.26
CA GLU A 173 -8.68 -12.25 6.50
C GLU A 173 -7.54 -11.95 5.49
N LEU A 174 -6.85 -12.98 5.00
CA LEU A 174 -5.87 -12.82 3.93
C LEU A 174 -6.56 -12.50 2.59
N GLU A 175 -7.66 -13.16 2.24
CA GLU A 175 -8.43 -12.83 1.03
C GLU A 175 -8.92 -11.38 1.07
N GLU A 176 -9.49 -10.95 2.19
CA GLU A 176 -9.92 -9.56 2.38
C GLU A 176 -8.77 -8.58 2.17
N TYR A 177 -7.57 -8.88 2.68
CA TYR A 177 -6.37 -8.08 2.45
C TYR A 177 -5.94 -8.08 0.96
N LEU A 178 -5.91 -9.25 0.31
CA LEU A 178 -5.51 -9.39 -1.09
C LEU A 178 -6.48 -8.64 -2.03
N GLU A 179 -7.77 -8.63 -1.71
CA GLU A 179 -8.79 -7.88 -2.46
C GLU A 179 -8.69 -6.37 -2.20
N SER A 180 -8.79 -5.95 -0.94
CA SER A 180 -8.94 -4.54 -0.58
C SER A 180 -7.66 -3.72 -0.79
N GLU A 181 -6.52 -4.27 -0.37
CA GLU A 181 -5.22 -3.59 -0.38
C GLU A 181 -4.45 -3.84 -1.67
N LEU A 182 -4.53 -5.05 -2.23
CA LEU A 182 -3.77 -5.43 -3.42
C LEU A 182 -4.62 -5.50 -4.69
N GLY A 183 -5.95 -5.51 -4.61
CA GLY A 183 -6.84 -5.54 -5.76
C GLY A 183 -6.75 -6.82 -6.61
N LEU A 184 -6.37 -7.95 -6.02
CA LEU A 184 -6.30 -9.22 -6.75
C LEU A 184 -7.71 -9.73 -7.11
N SER A 185 -7.82 -10.47 -8.21
CA SER A 185 -9.09 -11.13 -8.58
C SER A 185 -9.39 -12.31 -7.67
N THR A 186 -10.64 -12.75 -7.59
CA THR A 186 -11.05 -13.94 -6.83
C THR A 186 -10.20 -15.17 -7.18
N VAL A 187 -9.97 -15.41 -8.47
CA VAL A 187 -9.16 -16.54 -8.94
C VAL A 187 -7.71 -16.43 -8.46
N GLN A 188 -7.10 -15.24 -8.56
CA GLN A 188 -5.74 -14.99 -8.07
C GLN A 188 -5.63 -15.16 -6.55
N MET A 189 -6.65 -14.75 -5.80
CA MET A 189 -6.70 -14.94 -4.34
C MET A 189 -6.77 -16.41 -3.96
N GLU A 190 -7.65 -17.18 -4.63
CA GLU A 190 -7.76 -18.63 -4.45
C GLU A 190 -6.42 -19.32 -4.74
N MET A 191 -5.76 -18.97 -5.85
CA MET A 191 -4.43 -19.49 -6.20
C MET A 191 -3.39 -19.16 -5.13
N PHE A 192 -3.36 -17.90 -4.67
CA PHE A 192 -2.44 -17.48 -3.60
C PHE A 192 -2.64 -18.32 -2.33
N ASN A 193 -3.90 -18.52 -1.92
CA ASN A 193 -4.23 -19.33 -0.75
C ASN A 193 -3.85 -20.81 -0.91
N GLN A 194 -4.06 -21.39 -2.09
CA GLN A 194 -3.61 -22.75 -2.35
C GLN A 194 -2.08 -22.89 -2.25
N ILE A 195 -1.32 -21.88 -2.70
CA ILE A 195 0.14 -21.86 -2.56
C ILE A 195 0.55 -21.71 -1.08
N ILE A 196 -0.14 -20.87 -0.29
CA ILE A 196 0.08 -20.78 1.17
C ILE A 196 -0.16 -22.13 1.84
N ILE A 197 -1.25 -22.82 1.50
CA ILE A 197 -1.57 -24.15 2.02
C ILE A 197 -0.49 -25.16 1.61
N LYS A 198 -0.08 -25.17 0.34
CA LYS A 198 0.98 -26.03 -0.20
C LYS A 198 2.29 -25.89 0.57
N TYR A 199 2.66 -24.68 0.97
CA TYR A 199 3.91 -24.39 1.71
C TYR A 199 3.73 -24.12 3.20
N ARG A 200 2.59 -24.48 3.78
CA ARG A 200 2.24 -24.14 5.17
C ARG A 200 3.31 -24.55 6.17
N GLU A 201 3.75 -25.81 6.14
CA GLU A 201 4.74 -26.30 7.11
C GLU A 201 6.10 -25.56 7.00
N PRO A 202 6.70 -25.39 5.81
CA PRO A 202 7.88 -24.54 5.64
C PRO A 202 7.68 -23.09 6.11
N LEU A 203 6.55 -22.47 5.77
CA LEU A 203 6.22 -21.09 6.15
C LEU A 203 6.10 -20.94 7.67
N ASP A 204 5.34 -21.83 8.32
CA ASP A 204 5.17 -21.87 9.77
C ASP A 204 6.53 -21.99 10.46
N ARG A 205 7.38 -22.91 9.98
CA ARG A 205 8.73 -23.13 10.51
C ARG A 205 9.62 -21.90 10.34
N TYR A 206 9.64 -21.30 9.16
CA TYR A 206 10.42 -20.08 8.89
C TYR A 206 9.99 -18.93 9.81
N MET A 207 8.68 -18.71 9.93
CA MET A 207 8.14 -17.62 10.74
C MET A 207 8.37 -17.84 12.23
N LEU A 208 8.30 -19.09 12.70
CA LEU A 208 8.65 -19.46 14.07
C LEU A 208 10.11 -19.12 14.38
N PHE A 209 11.05 -19.56 13.54
CA PHE A 209 12.47 -19.24 13.73
C PHE A 209 12.72 -17.73 13.74
N ARG A 210 12.13 -16.99 12.80
CA ARG A 210 12.24 -15.53 12.77
C ARG A 210 11.70 -14.86 14.05
N LYS A 211 10.62 -15.39 14.64
CA LYS A 211 10.08 -14.90 15.93
C LYS A 211 11.03 -15.22 17.08
N LEU A 212 11.62 -16.43 17.10
CA LEU A 212 12.61 -16.84 18.11
C LEU A 212 13.87 -15.97 18.05
N ASP A 213 14.42 -15.71 16.86
CA ASP A 213 15.60 -14.85 16.68
C ASP A 213 15.36 -13.43 17.20
N LYS A 214 14.17 -12.86 16.95
CA LYS A 214 13.77 -11.55 17.47
C LYS A 214 13.67 -11.53 19.00
N LEU A 215 13.14 -12.60 19.60
CA LEU A 215 13.07 -12.74 21.06
C LEU A 215 14.48 -12.85 21.66
N GLU A 216 15.35 -13.66 21.08
CA GLU A 216 16.74 -13.81 21.52
C GLU A 216 17.49 -12.47 21.46
N ALA A 217 17.36 -11.73 20.36
CA ALA A 217 17.96 -10.41 20.22
C ALA A 217 17.45 -9.40 21.26
N SER A 218 16.14 -9.44 21.56
CA SER A 218 15.51 -8.55 22.56
C SER A 218 15.96 -8.89 23.99
N LEU A 219 16.09 -10.17 24.31
CA LEU A 219 16.60 -10.64 25.61
C LEU A 219 18.08 -10.29 25.78
N LYS A 220 18.90 -10.39 24.73
CA LYS A 220 20.31 -9.96 24.74
C LYS A 220 20.45 -8.46 24.99
N LYS A 221 19.58 -7.63 24.43
CA LYS A 221 19.58 -6.17 24.65
C LYS A 221 19.22 -5.77 26.09
N ARG A 222 18.33 -6.51 26.76
CA ARG A 222 17.93 -6.23 28.16
C ARG A 222 18.98 -6.64 29.20
N LYS A 223 19.99 -7.42 28.81
CA LYS A 223 21.11 -7.84 29.68
C LYS A 223 22.32 -6.89 29.61
N LYS A 224 22.25 -5.83 28.81
CA LYS A 224 23.23 -4.74 28.75
C LYS A 224 22.63 -3.49 29.36
#